data_AF-A0AAV0R696-F1
#
_entry.id   AF-A0AAV0R696-F1
#
_cell.length_a   1.000
_cell.length_b   1.000
_cell.length_c   1.000
_cell.angle_alpha   90.00
_cell.angle_beta   90.00
_cell.angle_gamma   90.00
#
_symmetry.space_group_name_H-M   'P 1'
#
loop_
_entity.id
_entity.type
_entity.pdbx_description
1 polymer ?
#
loop_
_entity_poly.entity_id
_entity_poly.type
_entity_poly.pdbx_seq_one_letter_code
_entity_poly.pdbx_strand_id
1 'polypeptide(L)'
;MWNAELERDKLLHLEQRLKNHVFGQDEAVRAVTKAVRRSRTGVRNPTRPLASFLFAGPPAVGKTTLANALAIEFYESKDHLILFEMSDYDYKDFVSQLTESIIRNPRSVKAFTTLQSRIDGSGSVQKFTLAAFINSFAHRQKSSPRNATN
;
A
#
# COMPACT_ATOMS: atom_id res chain seq x y z
N MET A 1 1.59 -19.66 7.55
CA MET A 1 2.98 -19.18 7.63
C MET A 1 3.45 -18.90 6.21
N TRP A 2 3.91 -17.68 5.89
CA TRP A 2 4.53 -17.41 4.59
C TRP A 2 5.84 -18.21 4.49
N ASN A 3 5.90 -19.20 3.59
CA ASN A 3 7.15 -19.86 3.21
C ASN A 3 7.74 -19.15 1.98
N ALA A 4 9.06 -19.09 1.88
CA ALA A 4 9.78 -18.35 0.84
C ALA A 4 9.36 -18.72 -0.59
N GLU A 5 8.95 -19.98 -0.81
CA GLU A 5 8.46 -20.47 -2.09
C GLU A 5 7.11 -19.85 -2.50
N LEU A 6 6.16 -19.77 -1.56
CA LEU A 6 4.86 -19.12 -1.77
C LEU A 6 5.01 -17.62 -2.02
N GLU A 7 5.97 -16.98 -1.35
CA GLU A 7 6.32 -15.58 -1.63
C GLU A 7 6.83 -15.39 -3.05
N ARG A 8 7.75 -16.26 -3.48
CA ARG A 8 8.38 -16.20 -4.79
C ARG A 8 7.34 -16.37 -5.89
N ASP A 9 6.46 -17.35 -5.77
CA ASP A 9 5.36 -17.58 -6.72
C ASP A 9 4.38 -16.38 -6.76
N LYS A 10 3.99 -15.87 -5.59
CA LYS A 10 3.17 -14.65 -5.50
C LYS A 10 3.85 -13.49 -6.23
N LEU A 11 5.16 -13.29 -6.10
CA LEU A 11 5.87 -12.19 -6.77
C LEU A 11 6.06 -12.40 -8.27
N LEU A 12 6.25 -13.65 -8.72
CA LEU A 12 6.38 -14.00 -10.14
C LEU A 12 5.10 -13.65 -10.89
N HIS A 13 3.95 -14.07 -10.38
CA HIS A 13 2.66 -13.90 -11.04
C HIS A 13 1.89 -12.63 -10.62
N LEU A 14 2.47 -11.76 -9.79
CA LEU A 14 1.82 -10.54 -9.27
C LEU A 14 1.26 -9.64 -10.38
N GLU A 15 2.01 -9.44 -11.47
CA GLU A 15 1.56 -8.57 -12.57
C GLU A 15 0.29 -9.10 -13.23
N GLN A 16 0.23 -10.41 -13.48
CA GLN A 16 -0.93 -11.05 -14.09
C GLN A 16 -2.15 -10.96 -13.17
N ARG A 17 -1.97 -11.22 -11.87
CA ARG A 17 -3.08 -11.15 -10.91
C ARG A 17 -3.61 -9.72 -10.75
N LEU A 18 -2.72 -8.72 -10.70
CA LEU A 18 -3.14 -7.31 -10.68
C LEU A 18 -3.88 -6.88 -11.95
N LYS A 19 -3.46 -7.37 -13.13
CA LYS A 19 -4.17 -7.12 -14.41
C LYS A 19 -5.59 -7.69 -14.44
N ASN A 20 -5.86 -8.76 -13.68
CA ASN A 20 -7.22 -9.30 -13.55
C ASN A 20 -8.15 -8.37 -12.73
N HIS A 21 -7.59 -7.45 -11.95
CA HIS A 21 -8.33 -6.48 -11.14
C HIS A 21 -8.35 -5.08 -11.72
N VAL A 22 -7.33 -4.70 -12.50
CA VAL A 22 -7.15 -3.34 -13.02
C VAL A 22 -7.02 -3.38 -14.54
N PHE A 23 -8.11 -3.02 -15.22
CA PHE A 23 -8.20 -3.05 -16.67
C PHE A 23 -7.68 -1.76 -17.32
N GLY A 24 -6.95 -1.88 -18.43
CA GLY A 24 -6.49 -0.74 -19.23
C GLY A 24 -5.38 0.11 -18.59
N GLN A 25 -4.77 -0.33 -17.48
CA GLN A 25 -3.71 0.38 -16.75
C GLN A 25 -2.40 -0.43 -16.70
N ASP A 26 -2.06 -1.08 -17.81
CA ASP A 26 -0.92 -2.01 -17.91
C ASP A 26 0.42 -1.39 -17.49
N GLU A 27 0.65 -0.12 -17.82
CA GLU A 27 1.89 0.57 -17.47
C GLU A 27 2.00 0.78 -15.95
N ALA A 28 0.92 1.21 -15.30
CA ALA A 28 0.88 1.39 -13.85
C ALA A 28 1.09 0.05 -13.13
N VAL A 29 0.46 -1.03 -13.61
CA VAL A 29 0.62 -2.38 -13.06
C VAL A 29 2.07 -2.88 -13.22
N ARG A 30 2.69 -2.69 -14.39
CA ARG A 30 4.11 -3.00 -14.62
C ARG A 30 5.04 -2.21 -13.69
N ALA A 31 4.80 -0.91 -13.51
CA ALA A 31 5.62 -0.07 -12.65
C ALA A 31 5.55 -0.53 -11.19
N VAL A 32 4.34 -0.83 -10.70
CA VAL A 32 4.11 -1.33 -9.33
C VAL A 32 4.81 -2.66 -9.11
N THR A 33 4.61 -3.63 -9.99
CA THR A 33 5.18 -4.98 -9.86
C THR A 33 6.70 -4.96 -9.92
N LYS A 34 7.29 -4.13 -10.79
CA LYS A 34 8.74 -3.92 -10.85
C LYS A 34 9.29 -3.36 -9.53
N ALA A 35 8.64 -2.36 -8.94
CA ALA A 35 9.06 -1.76 -7.67
C ALA A 35 8.97 -2.76 -6.51
N VAL A 36 7.89 -3.55 -6.43
CA VAL A 36 7.72 -4.62 -5.42
C VAL A 36 8.81 -5.68 -5.57
N ARG A 37 9.07 -6.17 -6.79
CA ARG A 37 10.11 -7.18 -7.02
C ARG A 37 11.48 -6.64 -6.58
N ARG A 38 11.78 -5.38 -6.91
CA ARG A 38 13.03 -4.70 -6.50
C ARG A 38 13.17 -4.58 -4.98
N SER A 39 12.09 -4.33 -4.25
CA SER A 39 12.17 -4.20 -2.79
C SER A 39 12.38 -5.53 -2.05
N ARG A 40 12.24 -6.65 -2.76
CA ARG A 40 12.47 -8.01 -2.24
C ARG A 40 13.87 -8.56 -2.54
N THR A 41 14.62 -7.95 -3.46
CA THR A 41 15.96 -8.43 -3.88
C THR A 41 17.14 -7.71 -3.21
N GLY A 42 16.94 -6.93 -2.13
CA GLY A 42 18.00 -6.13 -1.51
C GLY A 42 17.94 -6.05 0.02
N VAL A 43 18.97 -5.42 0.62
CA VAL A 43 19.03 -5.10 2.05
C VAL A 43 17.98 -4.04 2.37
N ARG A 44 16.78 -4.48 2.75
CA ARG A 44 15.68 -3.59 3.10
C ARG A 44 15.83 -3.10 4.54
N ASN A 45 15.75 -1.79 4.74
CA ASN A 45 15.53 -1.25 6.07
C ASN A 45 14.13 -1.70 6.56
N PRO A 46 14.03 -2.47 7.66
CA PRO A 46 12.76 -2.98 8.15
C PRO A 46 11.79 -1.87 8.59
N THR A 47 12.29 -0.65 8.85
CA THR A 47 11.45 0.51 9.21
C THR A 47 10.82 1.21 8.01
N ARG A 48 11.17 0.80 6.78
CA ARG A 48 10.60 1.38 5.56
C ARG A 48 9.49 0.51 4.96
N PRO A 49 8.48 1.15 4.33
CA PRO A 49 7.48 0.46 3.52
C PRO A 49 8.14 -0.47 2.49
N LEU A 50 7.45 -1.55 2.14
CA LEU A 50 7.86 -2.46 1.07
C LEU A 50 7.94 -1.72 -0.27
N ALA A 51 6.97 -0.86 -0.54
CA ALA A 51 6.97 0.03 -1.70
C ALA A 51 6.07 1.23 -1.43
N SER A 52 6.38 2.35 -2.08
CA SER A 52 5.63 3.60 -2.02
C SER A 52 5.33 4.06 -3.44
N PHE A 53 4.10 4.45 -3.70
CA PHE A 53 3.60 4.82 -5.02
C PHE A 53 2.85 6.14 -4.98
N LEU A 54 2.91 6.86 -6.08
CA LEU A 54 2.12 8.06 -6.33
C LEU A 54 1.35 7.87 -7.64
N PHE A 55 0.03 7.72 -7.57
CA PHE A 55 -0.82 7.53 -8.73
C PHE A 55 -1.50 8.83 -9.14
N ALA A 56 -1.02 9.44 -10.24
CA ALA A 56 -1.60 10.63 -10.86
C ALA A 56 -2.54 10.27 -12.03
N GLY A 57 -3.47 11.16 -12.39
CA GLY A 57 -4.51 10.92 -13.42
C GLY A 57 -5.95 11.24 -13.00
N PRO A 58 -6.93 11.16 -13.93
CA PRO A 58 -8.35 11.49 -13.71
C PRO A 58 -9.06 10.59 -12.66
N PRO A 59 -10.24 10.98 -12.16
CA PRO A 59 -11.07 10.10 -11.33
C PRO A 59 -11.51 8.84 -12.10
N ALA A 60 -11.86 7.79 -11.36
CA ALA A 60 -12.41 6.52 -11.88
C ALA A 60 -11.52 5.69 -12.83
N VAL A 61 -10.26 6.08 -13.09
CA VAL A 61 -9.32 5.30 -13.94
C VAL A 61 -8.69 4.07 -13.27
N GLY A 62 -9.02 3.80 -12.00
CA GLY A 62 -8.58 2.59 -11.29
C GLY A 62 -7.46 2.76 -10.26
N LYS A 63 -7.16 3.99 -9.80
CA LYS A 63 -6.14 4.24 -8.74
C LYS A 63 -6.46 3.49 -7.45
N THR A 64 -7.68 3.68 -6.94
CA THR A 64 -8.15 3.02 -5.70
C THR A 64 -8.33 1.53 -5.93
N THR A 65 -8.75 1.11 -7.12
CA THR A 65 -8.83 -0.30 -7.51
C THR A 65 -7.47 -0.97 -7.43
N LEU A 66 -6.40 -0.30 -7.88
CA LEU A 66 -5.03 -0.82 -7.79
C LEU A 66 -4.56 -0.91 -6.32
N ALA A 67 -4.89 0.06 -5.47
CA ALA A 67 -4.60 -0.03 -4.03
C ALA A 67 -5.35 -1.18 -3.34
N ASN A 68 -6.63 -1.38 -3.68
CA ASN A 68 -7.43 -2.51 -3.21
C ASN A 68 -6.85 -3.85 -3.67
N ALA A 69 -6.49 -3.96 -4.94
CA ALA A 69 -5.87 -5.17 -5.49
C ALA A 69 -4.57 -5.49 -4.77
N LEU A 70 -3.76 -4.49 -4.44
CA LEU A 70 -2.56 -4.69 -3.61
C LEU A 70 -2.90 -5.20 -2.20
N ALA A 71 -3.97 -4.71 -1.56
CA ALA A 71 -4.37 -5.24 -0.25
C ALA A 71 -4.76 -6.73 -0.33
N ILE A 72 -5.53 -7.11 -1.35
CA ILE A 72 -5.92 -8.50 -1.60
C ILE A 72 -4.70 -9.38 -1.90
N GLU A 73 -3.80 -8.93 -2.76
CA GLU A 73 -2.63 -9.71 -3.17
C GLU A 73 -1.63 -9.97 -2.03
N PHE A 74 -1.43 -8.99 -1.16
CA PHE A 74 -0.45 -9.07 -0.08
C PHE A 74 -1.02 -9.57 1.25
N TYR A 75 -2.30 -9.29 1.52
CA TYR A 75 -2.94 -9.53 2.80
C TYR A 75 -4.27 -10.29 2.70
N GLU A 76 -4.64 -10.78 1.52
CA GLU A 76 -5.74 -11.73 1.30
C GLU A 76 -7.15 -11.14 1.55
N SER A 77 -7.25 -9.87 1.94
CA SER A 77 -8.50 -9.13 2.04
C SER A 77 -8.32 -7.65 1.68
N LYS A 78 -9.36 -7.06 1.10
CA LYS A 78 -9.47 -5.61 0.88
C LYS A 78 -9.53 -4.83 2.21
N ASP A 79 -9.93 -5.47 3.30
CA ASP A 79 -10.05 -4.83 4.63
C ASP A 79 -8.69 -4.42 5.20
N HIS A 80 -7.60 -4.93 4.60
CA HIS A 80 -6.25 -4.48 4.87
C HIS A 80 -5.86 -3.21 4.11
N LEU A 81 -6.77 -2.59 3.34
CA LEU A 81 -6.61 -1.23 2.83
C LEU A 81 -7.11 -0.23 3.89
N ILE A 82 -6.21 0.63 4.36
CA ILE A 82 -6.54 1.76 5.21
C ILE A 82 -6.51 3.01 4.35
N LEU A 83 -7.69 3.57 4.11
CA LEU A 83 -7.87 4.79 3.34
C LEU A 83 -7.88 5.98 4.29
N PHE A 84 -7.08 6.99 3.97
CA PHE A 84 -7.05 8.27 4.64
C PHE A 84 -7.56 9.32 3.66
N GLU A 85 -8.75 9.85 3.94
CA GLU A 85 -9.32 10.97 3.21
C GLU A 85 -8.72 12.27 3.70
N MET A 86 -7.72 12.78 2.98
CA MET A 86 -6.97 13.96 3.43
C MET A 86 -7.81 15.23 3.53
N SER A 87 -8.99 15.28 2.90
CA SER A 87 -9.94 16.39 3.02
C SER A 87 -10.55 16.54 4.41
N ASP A 88 -10.55 15.47 5.20
CA ASP A 88 -11.35 15.38 6.41
C ASP A 88 -10.51 15.58 7.68
N TYR A 89 -9.19 15.74 7.53
CA TYR A 89 -8.25 15.79 8.63
C TYR A 89 -7.52 17.12 8.74
N ASP A 90 -7.48 17.65 9.96
CA ASP A 90 -6.41 18.55 10.37
C ASP A 90 -5.07 17.81 10.38
N TYR A 91 -3.99 18.51 10.00
CA TYR A 91 -2.67 17.90 9.81
C TYR A 91 -2.18 17.12 11.05
N LYS A 92 -2.42 17.64 12.26
CA LYS A 92 -2.00 16.97 13.51
C LYS A 92 -2.75 15.67 13.75
N ASP A 93 -4.05 15.66 13.49
CA ASP A 93 -4.90 14.49 13.68
C ASP A 93 -4.57 13.41 12.64
N PHE A 94 -4.28 13.83 11.40
CA PHE A 94 -3.79 12.93 10.36
C PHE A 94 -2.51 12.20 10.76
N VAL A 95 -1.50 12.92 11.27
CA VAL A 95 -0.22 12.31 11.70
C VAL A 95 -0.45 11.31 12.83
N SER A 96 -1.32 11.65 13.79
CA SER A 96 -1.67 10.74 14.89
C SER A 96 -2.32 9.46 14.37
N GLN A 97 -3.37 9.57 13.56
CA GLN A 97 -4.08 8.42 13.00
C GLN A 97 -3.21 7.57 12.08
N LEU A 98 -2.35 8.20 11.28
CA LEU A 98 -1.36 7.48 10.48
C LEU A 98 -0.43 6.68 11.39
N THR A 99 0.13 7.29 12.43
CA THR A 99 1.05 6.61 13.37
C THR A 99 0.35 5.43 14.06
N GLU A 100 -0.87 5.64 14.57
CA GLU A 100 -1.66 4.58 15.20
C GLU A 100 -1.98 3.44 14.24
N SER A 101 -2.33 3.75 12.99
CA SER A 101 -2.65 2.74 11.98
C SER A 101 -1.43 1.90 11.59
N ILE A 102 -0.20 2.42 11.71
CA ILE A 102 1.03 1.64 11.49
C ILE A 102 1.19 0.62 12.61
N ILE A 103 0.91 1.02 13.85
CA ILE A 103 1.05 0.18 15.05
C ILE A 103 -0.06 -0.89 15.09
N ARG A 104 -1.32 -0.49 14.93
CA ARG A 104 -2.49 -1.38 15.04
C ARG A 104 -2.64 -2.31 13.84
N ASN A 105 -2.27 -1.83 12.65
CA ASN A 105 -2.44 -2.57 11.40
C ASN A 105 -1.11 -2.63 10.61
N PRO A 106 -0.11 -3.36 11.12
CA PRO A 106 1.24 -3.41 10.53
C PRO A 106 1.32 -4.17 9.19
N ARG A 107 0.29 -4.95 8.86
CA ARG A 107 0.10 -5.68 7.60
C ARG A 107 -1.06 -5.05 6.84
N SER A 108 -0.79 -3.91 6.21
CA SER A 108 -1.82 -3.15 5.48
C SER A 108 -1.23 -2.37 4.32
N VAL A 109 -2.09 -2.06 3.36
CA VAL A 109 -1.86 -1.00 2.39
C VAL A 109 -2.43 0.28 2.98
N LYS A 110 -1.64 1.36 3.01
CA LYS A 110 -2.09 2.67 3.47
C LYS A 110 -2.19 3.57 2.26
N ALA A 111 -3.38 4.08 2.00
CA ALA A 111 -3.66 4.90 0.84
C ALA A 111 -4.17 6.27 1.29
N PHE A 112 -3.58 7.31 0.73
CA PHE A 112 -3.91 8.70 1.02
C PHE A 112 -4.52 9.32 -0.23
N THR A 113 -5.76 9.76 -0.14
CA THR A 113 -6.41 10.51 -1.22
C THR A 113 -6.01 11.99 -1.13
N THR A 114 -6.25 12.76 -2.18
CA THR A 114 -5.84 14.17 -2.25
C THR A 114 -6.98 15.10 -1.83
N LEU A 115 -6.62 16.16 -1.10
CA LEU A 115 -7.42 17.36 -0.81
C LEU A 115 -7.96 18.01 -2.10
N GLN A 116 -9.25 18.34 -2.12
CA GLN A 116 -9.97 18.96 -3.24
C GLN A 116 -9.18 20.08 -3.96
N SER A 117 -9.16 20.06 -5.31
CA SER A 117 -8.61 21.16 -6.11
C SER A 117 -9.57 22.36 -6.14
N ARG A 118 -9.07 23.57 -5.88
CA ARG A 118 -9.77 24.83 -6.16
C ARG A 118 -9.96 25.04 -7.67
N ILE A 119 -11.08 25.64 -8.03
CA ILE A 119 -11.46 26.10 -9.37
C ILE A 119 -10.47 27.20 -9.80
N ASP A 120 -9.84 27.04 -10.97
CA ASP A 120 -9.15 28.17 -11.61
C ASP A 120 -10.12 28.97 -12.51
N GLY A 121 -9.73 30.18 -12.91
CA GLY A 121 -10.55 31.11 -13.68
C GLY A 121 -10.99 30.62 -15.08
N SER A 122 -10.66 29.38 -15.47
CA SER A 122 -11.14 28.69 -16.67
C SER A 122 -12.30 27.74 -16.41
N GLY A 123 -12.64 27.46 -15.14
CA GLY A 123 -13.69 26.53 -14.75
C GLY A 123 -13.28 25.05 -14.66
N SER A 124 -12.00 24.70 -14.85
CA SER A 124 -11.53 23.31 -14.80
C SER A 124 -10.93 22.93 -13.44
N VAL A 125 -11.58 22.02 -12.73
CA VAL A 125 -11.13 21.43 -11.45
C VAL A 125 -10.59 20.04 -11.73
N GLN A 126 -9.27 19.82 -11.69
CA GLN A 126 -8.72 18.46 -11.64
C GLN A 126 -7.38 18.38 -10.91
N LYS A 127 -7.35 17.60 -9.83
CA LYS A 127 -6.20 16.75 -9.44
C LYS A 127 -6.62 15.80 -8.32
N PHE A 128 -6.52 14.49 -8.55
CA PHE A 128 -6.61 13.49 -7.49
C PHE A 128 -5.41 12.55 -7.57
N THR A 129 -4.50 12.74 -6.62
CA THR A 129 -3.30 11.94 -6.46
C THR A 129 -3.52 10.97 -5.31
N LEU A 130 -3.45 9.66 -5.59
CA LEU A 130 -3.48 8.63 -4.56
C LEU A 130 -2.03 8.25 -4.24
N ALA A 131 -1.58 8.49 -3.01
CA ALA A 131 -0.31 7.95 -2.54
C ALA A 131 -0.58 6.63 -1.80
N ALA A 132 0.04 5.53 -2.25
CA ALA A 132 -0.18 4.20 -1.67
C ALA A 132 1.13 3.60 -1.16
N PHE A 133 1.10 3.05 0.05
CA PHE A 133 2.25 2.44 0.71
C PHE A 133 1.91 1.02 1.12
N ILE A 134 2.80 0.08 0.81
CA ILE A 134 2.64 -1.32 1.24
C ILE A 134 3.48 -1.51 2.51
N ASN A 135 2.83 -1.65 3.66
CA ASN A 135 3.51 -1.86 4.93
C ASN A 135 3.49 -3.33 5.32
N SER A 136 4.67 -3.96 5.32
CA SER A 136 4.89 -5.25 5.93
C SER A 136 5.92 -5.06 7.04
N PHE A 137 5.45 -4.69 8.23
CA PHE A 137 6.27 -4.84 9.44
C PHE A 137 6.18 -6.29 9.88
N ALA A 138 7.25 -7.05 9.64
CA ALA A 138 7.41 -8.33 10.31
C ALA A 138 7.79 -8.02 11.77
N HIS A 139 6.83 -8.03 12.68
CA HIS A 139 7.15 -8.04 14.10
C HIS A 139 7.74 -9.41 14.43
N ARG A 140 9.06 -9.57 14.28
CA ARG A 140 9.80 -10.57 15.08
C ARG A 140 9.95 -9.98 16.47
N GLN A 141 8.89 -10.04 17.28
CA GLN A 141 9.11 -10.19 18.72
C GLN A 141 9.68 -11.62 18.86
N LYS A 142 10.98 -11.73 19.17
CA LYS A 142 11.52 -12.98 19.68
C LYS A 142 10.73 -13.31 20.96
N SER A 143 9.81 -14.26 20.89
CA SER A 143 9.45 -15.03 22.08
C SER A 143 10.69 -15.82 22.47
N SER A 144 11.52 -15.25 23.35
CA SER A 144 12.43 -16.07 24.13
C SER A 144 11.56 -16.78 25.17
N PRO A 145 11.42 -18.11 25.14
CA PRO A 145 10.93 -18.80 26.32
C PRO A 145 11.97 -18.53 27.41
N ARG A 146 11.58 -17.79 28.46
CA ARG A 146 12.33 -17.89 29.71
C ARG A 146 12.10 -19.31 30.19
N ASN A 147 13.12 -20.15 30.04
CA ASN A 147 13.27 -21.35 30.85
C ASN A 147 13.19 -20.89 32.31
N ALA A 148 12.11 -21.28 32.97
CA ALA A 148 12.03 -21.34 34.42
C ALA A 148 11.58 -22.76 34.77
N THR A 149 12.56 -23.67 34.71
CA THR A 149 12.58 -24.92 35.47
C THR A 149 13.90 -24.92 36.21
N ASN A 150 13.85 -24.45 37.46
CA ASN A 150 14.31 -25.11 38.69
C ASN A 150 14.23 -24.11 39.84
#